data_AF-A0A813LP89-F1
#
_entry.id   AF-A0A813LP89-F1
#
_cell.length_a   1.000
_cell.length_b   1.000
_cell.length_c   1.000
_cell.angle_alpha   90.00
_cell.angle_beta   90.00
_cell.angle_gamma   90.00
#
_symmetry.space_group_name_H-M   'P 1'
#
loop_
_entity.id
_entity.type
_entity.pdbx_description
1 polymer ?
#
loop_
_entity_poly.entity_id
_entity_poly.type
_entity_poly.pdbx_seq_one_letter_code
_entity_poly.pdbx_strand_id
1 'polypeptide(L)'
;ELFLRFRAVRAELGAAEAEAEAATQRMEGLFQEKKIATQEASECSEDAKRWRASAAEAEEREAEWAPGKEPEVAPTFEKLQKAILAGEKATAEPRPQECWQRHESAVERMKAAHGKVLNLDEGLRALSQSMPTQLQAVEACKKRAAELEAQVLLVRQSRAAVLGIWDQAIALDRSCGVGLRGLEGLLGEAHGSLEDERTRRCAMRRAIRELVESLTSLDGHLSALESDEARLRTVEQPSERNSESSM
;
A
#
# COMPACT_ATOMS: atom_id res chain seq x y z
N GLU A 1 -15.14 0.74 3.10
CA GLU A 1 -15.29 2.15 2.71
C GLU A 1 -14.03 3.00 2.91
N LEU A 2 -13.47 3.08 4.12
CA LEU A 2 -12.28 3.90 4.43
C LEU A 2 -11.04 3.61 3.54
N PHE A 3 -10.76 2.33 3.26
CA PHE A 3 -9.69 1.94 2.33
C PHE A 3 -9.95 2.38 0.87
N LEU A 4 -11.20 2.42 0.43
CA LEU A 4 -11.57 2.92 -0.91
C LEU A 4 -11.37 4.43 -0.99
N ARG A 5 -11.75 5.16 0.06
CA ARG A 5 -11.50 6.61 0.18
C ARG A 5 -10.00 6.92 0.15
N PHE A 6 -9.18 6.16 0.88
CA PHE A 6 -7.73 6.29 0.84
C PHE A 6 -7.15 6.08 -0.57
N ARG A 7 -7.61 5.05 -1.28
CA ARG A 7 -7.20 4.81 -2.67
C ARG A 7 -7.58 5.95 -3.61
N ALA A 8 -8.80 6.48 -3.49
CA ALA A 8 -9.26 7.60 -4.29
C ALA A 8 -8.37 8.84 -4.07
N VAL A 9 -8.12 9.21 -2.80
CA VAL A 9 -7.27 10.36 -2.46
C VAL A 9 -5.82 10.16 -2.91
N ARG A 10 -5.27 8.93 -2.88
CA ARG A 10 -3.94 8.67 -3.45
C ARG A 10 -3.91 8.83 -4.98
N ALA A 11 -4.98 8.46 -5.68
CA ALA A 11 -5.08 8.68 -7.12
C ALA A 11 -5.19 10.18 -7.44
N GLU A 12 -5.98 10.93 -6.68
CA GLU A 12 -6.08 12.39 -6.78
C GLU A 12 -4.72 13.07 -6.51
N LEU A 13 -3.99 12.62 -5.49
CA LEU A 13 -2.65 13.11 -5.21
C LEU A 13 -1.70 12.87 -6.40
N GLY A 14 -1.68 11.66 -6.94
CA GLY A 14 -0.83 11.34 -8.10
C GLY A 14 -1.17 12.18 -9.33
N ALA A 15 -2.46 12.46 -9.57
CA ALA A 15 -2.88 13.35 -10.64
C ALA A 15 -2.41 14.80 -10.40
N ALA A 16 -2.58 15.32 -9.18
CA ALA A 16 -2.15 16.67 -8.83
C ALA A 16 -0.63 16.85 -8.91
N GLU A 17 0.15 15.84 -8.49
CA GLU A 17 1.61 15.85 -8.60
C GLU A 17 2.06 15.84 -10.07
N ALA A 18 1.44 15.00 -10.90
CA ALA A 18 1.72 14.97 -12.33
C ALA A 18 1.37 16.29 -13.04
N GLU A 19 0.27 16.93 -12.67
CA GLU A 19 -0.11 18.24 -13.20
C GLU A 19 0.89 19.34 -12.81
N ALA A 20 1.33 19.37 -11.54
CA ALA A 20 2.31 20.33 -11.04
C ALA A 20 3.70 20.12 -11.69
N GLU A 21 4.11 18.87 -11.89
CA GLU A 21 5.35 18.53 -12.58
C GLU A 21 5.28 18.95 -14.05
N ALA A 22 4.19 18.65 -14.75
CA ALA A 22 3.98 19.05 -16.14
C ALA A 22 3.91 20.59 -16.30
N ALA A 23 3.41 21.31 -15.30
CA ALA A 23 3.43 22.78 -15.30
C ALA A 23 4.84 23.33 -15.09
N THR A 24 5.64 22.71 -14.22
CA THR A 24 7.06 23.05 -14.02
C THR A 24 7.87 22.85 -15.29
N GLN A 25 7.73 21.70 -15.95
CA GLN A 25 8.40 21.40 -17.22
C GLN A 25 8.00 22.40 -18.33
N ARG A 26 6.72 22.78 -18.40
CA ARG A 26 6.23 23.80 -19.33
C ARG A 26 6.87 25.17 -19.05
N MET A 27 6.98 25.55 -17.79
CA MET A 27 7.60 26.81 -17.38
C MET A 27 9.10 26.84 -17.73
N GLU A 28 9.82 25.73 -17.52
CA GLU A 28 11.22 25.58 -17.92
C GLU A 28 11.38 25.68 -19.45
N GLY A 29 10.51 25.03 -20.23
CA GLY A 29 10.50 25.12 -21.69
C GLY A 29 10.34 26.57 -22.17
N LEU A 30 9.33 27.28 -21.67
CA LEU A 30 9.12 28.69 -22.01
C LEU A 30 10.28 29.58 -21.59
N PHE A 31 10.93 29.29 -20.46
CA PHE A 31 12.11 30.03 -20.03
C PHE A 31 13.28 29.87 -21.01
N GLN A 32 13.53 28.65 -21.50
CA GLN A 32 14.56 28.40 -22.50
C GLN A 32 14.23 29.08 -23.84
N GLU A 33 12.98 28.99 -24.29
CA GLU A 33 12.52 29.67 -25.50
C GLU A 33 12.66 31.19 -25.38
N LYS A 34 12.31 31.76 -24.23
CA LYS A 34 12.46 33.20 -23.97
C LYS A 34 13.93 33.60 -24.00
N LYS A 35 14.81 32.79 -23.41
CA LYS A 35 16.26 33.04 -23.41
C LYS A 35 16.79 33.10 -24.85
N ILE A 36 16.41 32.15 -25.70
CA ILE A 36 16.78 32.14 -27.13
C ILE A 36 16.22 33.37 -27.84
N ALA A 37 14.92 33.66 -27.69
CA ALA A 37 14.29 34.81 -28.34
C ALA A 37 14.91 36.16 -27.89
N THR A 38 15.36 36.25 -26.64
CA THR A 38 16.05 37.44 -26.12
C THR A 38 17.43 37.59 -26.74
N GLN A 39 18.15 36.49 -26.96
CA GLN A 39 19.42 36.50 -27.69
C GLN A 39 19.22 36.92 -29.14
N GLU A 40 18.25 36.33 -29.85
CA GLU A 40 17.87 36.69 -31.22
C GLU A 40 17.51 38.19 -31.33
N ALA A 41 16.73 38.72 -30.39
CA ALA A 41 16.37 40.13 -30.34
C ALA A 41 17.59 41.04 -30.14
N SER A 42 18.53 40.63 -29.28
CA SER A 42 19.79 41.35 -29.06
C SER A 42 20.65 41.36 -30.33
N GLU A 43 20.79 40.22 -31.01
CA GLU A 43 21.54 40.12 -32.26
C GLU A 43 20.93 40.98 -33.36
N CYS A 44 19.60 40.94 -33.53
CA CYS A 44 18.90 41.78 -34.51
C CYS A 44 19.02 43.28 -34.19
N SER A 45 19.04 43.65 -32.91
CA SER A 45 19.30 45.04 -32.47
C SER A 45 20.70 45.50 -32.85
N GLU A 46 21.72 44.68 -32.61
CA GLU A 46 23.10 45.00 -33.00
C GLU A 46 23.26 45.06 -34.52
N ASP A 47 22.63 44.16 -35.28
CA ASP A 47 22.56 44.22 -36.73
C ASP A 47 21.91 45.53 -37.23
N ALA A 48 20.78 45.93 -36.62
CA ALA A 48 20.11 47.17 -36.99
C ALA A 48 21.00 48.39 -36.74
N LYS A 49 21.75 48.44 -35.63
CA LYS A 49 22.73 49.49 -35.35
C LYS A 49 23.87 49.50 -36.38
N ARG A 50 24.41 48.32 -36.72
CA ARG A 50 25.47 48.18 -37.73
C ARG A 50 25.03 48.69 -39.09
N TRP A 51 23.87 48.24 -39.58
CA TRP A 51 23.36 48.68 -40.89
C TRP A 51 23.01 50.17 -40.91
N ARG A 52 22.57 50.74 -39.79
CA ARG A 52 22.37 52.19 -39.67
C ARG A 52 23.67 52.97 -39.79
N ALA A 53 24.73 52.51 -39.12
CA ALA A 53 26.06 53.13 -39.23
C ALA A 53 26.60 53.00 -40.68
N SER A 54 26.52 51.82 -41.28
CA SER A 54 26.95 51.59 -42.67
C SER A 54 26.13 52.38 -43.69
N ALA A 55 24.85 52.65 -43.42
CA ALA A 55 24.04 53.54 -44.26
C ALA A 55 24.56 54.98 -44.18
N ALA A 56 24.81 55.49 -42.97
CA ALA A 56 25.37 56.83 -42.77
C ALA A 56 26.75 57.01 -43.43
N GLU A 57 27.66 56.04 -43.24
CA GLU A 57 28.98 56.04 -43.89
C GLU A 57 28.89 55.97 -45.42
N ALA A 58 27.89 55.25 -45.96
CA ALA A 58 27.66 55.20 -47.40
C ALA A 58 27.10 56.52 -47.93
N GLU A 59 26.21 57.19 -47.20
CA GLU A 59 25.68 58.51 -47.55
C GLU A 59 26.76 59.59 -47.51
N GLU A 60 27.64 59.57 -46.49
CA GLU A 60 28.79 60.48 -46.41
C GLU A 60 29.72 60.28 -47.61
N ARG A 61 30.04 59.03 -47.97
CA ARG A 61 30.81 58.72 -49.18
C ARG A 61 30.12 59.21 -50.44
N GLU A 62 28.82 58.98 -50.61
CA GLU A 62 28.10 59.46 -51.81
C GLU A 62 28.03 60.99 -51.87
N ALA A 63 27.89 61.67 -50.73
CA ALA A 63 27.87 63.13 -50.63
C ALA A 63 29.23 63.78 -50.92
N GLU A 64 30.34 63.13 -50.57
CA GLU A 64 31.69 63.54 -50.95
C GLU A 64 31.95 63.45 -52.46
N TRP A 65 31.19 62.59 -53.15
CA TRP A 65 31.19 62.42 -54.61
C TRP A 65 30.25 63.41 -55.29
N ALA A 66 30.57 64.71 -55.19
CA ALA A 66 29.88 65.75 -55.94
C ALA A 66 30.12 65.61 -57.47
N PRO A 67 29.14 65.96 -58.33
CA PRO A 67 29.31 65.92 -59.78
C PRO A 67 30.33 66.97 -60.21
N GLY A 68 31.56 66.54 -60.48
CA GLY A 68 32.68 67.41 -60.88
C GLY A 68 34.07 66.97 -60.41
N LYS A 69 34.18 66.00 -59.49
CA LYS A 69 35.45 65.31 -59.19
C LYS A 69 35.46 63.98 -59.95
N GLU A 70 36.11 63.95 -61.12
CA GLU A 70 36.47 62.67 -61.74
C GLU A 70 37.40 61.91 -60.78
N PRO A 71 37.17 60.63 -60.50
CA PRO A 71 38.15 59.82 -59.81
C PRO A 71 39.38 59.70 -60.71
N GLU A 72 40.47 60.36 -60.33
CA GLU A 72 41.78 59.95 -60.81
C GLU A 72 41.95 58.49 -60.40
N VAL A 73 42.05 57.62 -61.40
CA VAL A 73 42.27 56.18 -61.31
C VAL A 73 41.01 55.34 -61.06
N ALA A 74 40.25 55.10 -62.14
CA ALA A 74 39.64 53.78 -62.33
C ALA A 74 40.73 52.71 -62.06
N PRO A 75 40.47 51.68 -61.23
CA PRO A 75 41.48 50.67 -60.95
C PRO A 75 41.94 50.07 -62.28
N THR A 76 43.22 50.26 -62.60
CA THR A 76 43.82 49.66 -63.79
C THR A 76 43.56 48.16 -63.77
N PHE A 77 43.34 47.58 -64.95
CA PHE A 77 43.05 46.15 -65.15
C PHE A 77 43.99 45.23 -64.33
N GLU A 78 45.25 45.62 -64.15
CA GLU A 78 46.23 44.92 -63.29
C GLU A 78 45.88 44.87 -61.79
N LYS A 79 45.28 45.92 -61.22
CA LYS A 79 44.87 45.93 -59.80
C LYS A 79 43.67 45.02 -59.57
N LEU A 80 42.71 45.03 -60.50
CA LEU A 80 41.57 44.11 -60.49
C LEU A 80 42.02 42.66 -60.69
N GLN A 81 42.96 42.41 -61.61
CA GLN A 81 43.51 41.07 -61.86
C GLN A 81 44.32 40.54 -60.66
N LYS A 82 45.04 41.40 -59.93
CA LYS A 82 45.73 41.03 -58.68
C LYS A 82 44.76 40.68 -57.55
N ALA A 83 43.68 41.43 -57.36
CA ALA A 83 42.66 41.11 -56.34
C ALA A 83 41.94 39.78 -56.65
N ILE A 84 41.60 39.55 -57.93
CA ILE A 84 40.98 38.29 -58.38
C ILE A 84 41.94 37.10 -58.19
N LEU A 85 43.22 37.26 -58.50
CA LEU A 85 44.25 36.23 -58.28
C LEU A 85 44.57 35.99 -56.79
N ALA A 86 44.35 36.99 -55.93
CA ALA A 86 44.48 36.87 -54.47
C ALA A 86 43.26 36.20 -53.80
N GLY A 87 42.21 35.85 -54.57
CA GLY A 87 40.97 35.30 -54.03
C GLY A 87 40.12 36.31 -53.27
N GLU A 88 40.49 37.60 -53.32
CA GLU A 88 39.71 38.69 -52.76
C GLU A 88 38.50 38.88 -53.69
N LYS A 89 37.33 38.41 -53.26
CA LYS A 89 36.08 38.82 -53.88
C LYS A 89 36.02 40.33 -53.75
N ALA A 90 36.09 41.04 -54.87
CA ALA A 90 35.74 42.45 -54.96
C ALA A 90 34.24 42.56 -54.65
N THR A 91 33.88 42.56 -53.36
CA THR A 91 32.53 42.87 -52.93
C THR A 91 32.37 44.36 -53.18
N ALA A 92 31.64 44.71 -54.23
CA ALA A 92 31.19 46.08 -54.41
C ALA A 92 30.57 46.57 -53.09
N GLU A 93 31.10 47.68 -52.57
CA GLU A 93 30.57 48.25 -51.33
C GLU A 93 29.08 48.59 -51.56
N PRO A 94 28.20 48.25 -50.61
CA PRO A 94 26.77 48.46 -50.78
C PRO A 94 26.45 49.95 -50.92
N ARG A 95 25.50 50.26 -51.81
CA ARG A 95 25.01 51.63 -51.99
C ARG A 95 24.16 52.06 -50.77
N PRO A 96 24.01 53.37 -50.51
CA PRO A 96 23.21 53.85 -49.37
C PRO A 96 21.80 53.25 -49.31
N GLN A 97 21.13 53.16 -50.46
CA GLN A 97 19.81 52.56 -50.57
C GLN A 97 19.77 51.09 -50.12
N GLU A 98 20.80 50.30 -50.45
CA GLU A 98 20.90 48.90 -50.04
C GLU A 98 21.17 48.76 -48.54
N CYS A 99 21.99 49.65 -47.97
CA CYS A 99 22.23 49.71 -46.52
C CYS A 99 20.95 50.03 -45.75
N TRP A 100 20.16 51.00 -46.23
CA TRP A 100 18.86 51.34 -45.61
C TRP A 100 17.85 50.19 -45.69
N GLN A 101 17.74 49.50 -46.83
CA GLN A 101 16.89 48.31 -46.94
C GLN A 101 17.29 47.20 -45.96
N ARG A 102 18.60 46.99 -45.76
CA ARG A 102 19.11 46.03 -44.77
C ARG A 102 18.84 46.48 -43.33
N HIS A 103 18.94 47.77 -43.05
CA HIS A 103 18.56 48.34 -41.75
C HIS A 103 17.07 48.11 -41.46
N GLU A 104 16.18 48.47 -42.39
CA GLU A 104 14.73 48.25 -42.25
C GLU A 104 14.41 46.77 -42.02
N SER A 105 15.02 45.88 -42.80
CA SER A 105 14.87 44.43 -42.64
C SER A 105 15.35 43.94 -41.27
N ALA A 106 16.44 44.49 -40.73
CA ALA A 106 16.94 44.16 -39.39
C ALA A 106 16.01 44.70 -38.28
N VAL A 107 15.45 45.90 -38.47
CA VAL A 107 14.47 46.50 -37.54
C VAL A 107 13.19 45.67 -37.48
N GLU A 108 12.66 45.20 -38.61
CA GLU A 108 11.46 44.35 -38.61
C GLU A 108 11.73 42.99 -37.95
N ARG A 109 12.89 42.36 -38.20
CA ARG A 109 13.30 41.15 -37.47
C ARG A 109 13.43 41.39 -35.96
N MET A 110 14.02 42.53 -35.55
CA MET A 110 14.12 42.92 -34.15
C MET A 110 12.74 43.08 -33.50
N LYS A 111 11.81 43.76 -34.17
CA LYS A 111 10.42 43.92 -33.68
C LYS A 111 9.72 42.57 -33.52
N ALA A 112 9.86 41.67 -34.50
CA ALA A 112 9.28 40.33 -34.43
C ALA A 112 9.87 39.52 -33.26
N ALA A 113 11.19 39.53 -33.09
CA ALA A 113 11.86 38.86 -31.97
C ALA A 113 11.43 39.44 -30.61
N HIS A 114 11.32 40.77 -30.50
CA HIS A 114 10.84 41.42 -29.29
C HIS A 114 9.38 41.08 -28.98
N GLY A 115 8.51 41.06 -30.00
CA GLY A 115 7.13 40.60 -29.86
C GLY A 115 7.02 39.16 -29.36
N LYS A 116 7.88 38.27 -29.86
CA LYS A 116 7.99 36.89 -29.37
C LYS A 116 8.40 36.83 -27.89
N VAL A 117 9.38 37.64 -27.47
CA VAL A 117 9.80 37.73 -26.05
C VAL A 117 8.65 38.18 -25.15
N LEU A 118 7.88 39.18 -25.57
CA LEU A 118 6.72 39.68 -24.80
C LEU A 118 5.64 38.60 -24.64
N ASN A 119 5.30 37.89 -25.72
CA ASN A 119 4.34 36.79 -25.67
C ASN A 119 4.79 35.66 -24.72
N LEU A 120 6.08 35.30 -24.76
CA LEU A 120 6.66 34.30 -23.86
C LEU A 120 6.65 34.77 -22.40
N ASP A 121 6.86 36.07 -22.16
CA ASP A 121 6.78 36.67 -20.83
C ASP A 121 5.36 36.64 -20.26
N GLU A 122 4.35 36.89 -21.09
CA GLU A 122 2.95 36.76 -20.69
C GLU A 122 2.61 35.30 -20.34
N GLY A 123 3.09 34.34 -21.13
CA GLY A 123 2.94 32.91 -20.85
C GLY A 123 3.59 32.49 -19.52
N LEU A 124 4.83 32.93 -19.26
CA LEU A 124 5.53 32.69 -18.00
C LEU A 124 4.81 33.34 -16.81
N ARG A 125 4.26 34.55 -16.99
CA ARG A 125 3.48 35.24 -15.95
C ARG A 125 2.19 34.47 -15.63
N ALA A 126 1.46 34.01 -16.64
CA ALA A 126 0.24 33.23 -16.45
C ALA A 126 0.52 31.92 -15.67
N LEU A 127 1.57 31.18 -16.06
CA LEU A 127 1.94 29.94 -15.36
C LEU A 127 2.43 30.20 -13.93
N SER A 128 3.27 31.21 -13.73
CA SER A 128 3.78 31.54 -12.39
C SER A 128 2.67 31.99 -11.42
N GLN A 129 1.58 32.57 -11.93
CA GLN A 129 0.39 32.87 -11.12
C GLN A 129 -0.41 31.62 -10.74
N SER A 130 -0.49 30.61 -11.63
CA SER A 130 -1.22 29.37 -11.35
C SER A 130 -0.47 28.34 -10.50
N MET A 131 0.88 28.36 -10.53
CA MET A 131 1.73 27.39 -9.83
C MET A 131 1.50 27.31 -8.31
N PRO A 132 1.38 28.44 -7.57
CA PRO A 132 1.10 28.39 -6.12
C PRO A 132 -0.16 27.60 -5.77
N THR A 133 -1.24 27.80 -6.55
CA THR A 133 -2.50 27.06 -6.37
C THR A 133 -2.35 25.57 -6.62
N GLN A 134 -1.58 25.17 -7.63
CA GLN A 134 -1.32 23.75 -7.91
C GLN A 134 -0.50 23.10 -6.79
N LEU A 135 0.55 23.79 -6.31
CA LEU A 135 1.36 23.31 -5.18
C LEU A 135 0.53 23.21 -3.89
N GLN A 136 -0.35 24.17 -3.62
CA GLN A 136 -1.27 24.11 -2.50
C GLN A 136 -2.25 22.94 -2.60
N ALA A 137 -2.76 22.64 -3.80
CA ALA A 137 -3.62 21.49 -4.03
C ALA A 137 -2.88 20.17 -3.76
N VAL A 138 -1.64 20.04 -4.23
CA VAL A 138 -0.76 18.89 -3.94
C VAL A 138 -0.58 18.72 -2.43
N GLU A 139 -0.22 19.80 -1.71
CA GLU A 139 -0.01 19.74 -0.27
C GLU A 139 -1.30 19.41 0.52
N ALA A 140 -2.45 19.90 0.08
CA ALA A 140 -3.74 19.54 0.66
C ALA A 140 -4.05 18.04 0.46
N CYS A 141 -3.80 17.52 -0.75
CA CYS A 141 -3.95 16.09 -1.05
C CYS A 141 -2.99 15.22 -0.23
N LYS A 142 -1.72 15.65 -0.06
CA LYS A 142 -0.74 14.93 0.78
C LYS A 142 -1.20 14.83 2.23
N LYS A 143 -1.65 15.95 2.82
CA LYS A 143 -2.16 15.96 4.19
C LYS A 143 -3.33 15.01 4.36
N ARG A 144 -4.32 15.11 3.47
CA ARG A 144 -5.51 14.22 3.50
C ARG A 144 -5.12 12.75 3.29
N ALA A 145 -4.18 12.44 2.39
CA ALA A 145 -3.69 11.09 2.18
C ALA A 145 -3.02 10.53 3.44
N ALA A 146 -2.17 11.32 4.09
CA ALA A 146 -1.49 10.93 5.33
C ALA A 146 -2.47 10.69 6.49
N GLU A 147 -3.46 11.56 6.65
CA GLU A 147 -4.52 11.38 7.66
C GLU A 147 -5.31 10.09 7.43
N LEU A 148 -5.73 9.82 6.19
CA LEU A 148 -6.44 8.59 5.84
C LEU A 148 -5.56 7.34 6.01
N GLU A 149 -4.26 7.44 5.70
CA GLU A 149 -3.30 6.35 5.91
C GLU A 149 -3.20 5.99 7.39
N ALA A 150 -3.09 6.99 8.27
CA ALA A 150 -3.08 6.79 9.71
C ALA A 150 -4.38 6.15 10.22
N GLN A 151 -5.54 6.58 9.71
CA GLN A 151 -6.84 5.97 10.04
C GLN A 151 -6.92 4.51 9.55
N VAL A 152 -6.46 4.20 8.33
CA VAL A 152 -6.40 2.83 7.80
C VAL A 152 -5.55 1.96 8.71
N LEU A 153 -4.38 2.46 9.12
CA LEU A 153 -3.46 1.75 10.01
C LEU A 153 -4.10 1.44 11.36
N LEU A 154 -4.76 2.43 11.97
CA LEU A 154 -5.44 2.29 13.26
C LEU A 154 -6.57 1.25 13.19
N VAL A 155 -7.38 1.28 12.12
CA VAL A 155 -8.44 0.29 11.91
C VAL A 155 -7.87 -1.12 11.68
N ARG A 156 -6.72 -1.24 11.01
CA ARG A 156 -6.05 -2.54 10.83
C ARG A 156 -5.53 -3.09 12.17
N GLN A 157 -4.92 -2.24 12.99
CA GLN A 157 -4.43 -2.62 14.31
C GLN A 157 -5.58 -3.03 15.24
N SER A 158 -6.67 -2.27 15.28
CA SER A 158 -7.84 -2.60 16.09
C SER A 158 -8.48 -3.93 15.64
N ARG A 159 -8.59 -4.15 14.32
CA ARG A 159 -9.07 -5.41 13.78
C ARG A 159 -8.17 -6.59 14.17
N ALA A 160 -6.85 -6.43 14.08
CA ALA A 160 -5.91 -7.47 14.47
C ALA A 160 -6.04 -7.82 15.96
N ALA A 161 -6.19 -6.82 16.83
CA ALA A 161 -6.42 -7.04 18.25
C ALA A 161 -7.73 -7.80 18.52
N VAL A 162 -8.83 -7.41 17.86
CA VAL A 162 -10.12 -8.12 17.96
C VAL A 162 -10.01 -9.57 17.50
N LEU A 163 -9.34 -9.83 16.38
CA LEU A 163 -9.11 -11.20 15.89
C LEU A 163 -8.29 -12.01 16.90
N GLY A 164 -7.25 -11.43 17.50
CA GLY A 164 -6.48 -12.09 18.55
C GLY A 164 -7.31 -12.47 19.79
N ILE A 165 -8.28 -11.64 20.19
CA ILE A 165 -9.22 -11.97 21.27
C ILE A 165 -10.11 -13.16 20.88
N TRP A 166 -10.62 -13.18 19.65
CA TRP A 166 -11.43 -14.29 19.16
C TRP A 166 -10.63 -15.59 19.07
N ASP A 167 -9.39 -15.53 18.63
CA ASP A 167 -8.50 -16.70 18.59
C ASP A 167 -8.28 -17.29 20.00
N GLN A 168 -8.10 -16.43 21.01
CA GLN A 168 -8.01 -16.85 22.41
C GLN A 168 -9.31 -17.46 22.92
N ALA A 169 -10.47 -16.86 22.61
CA ALA A 169 -11.77 -17.39 23.00
C ALA A 169 -12.03 -18.77 22.38
N ILE A 170 -11.69 -18.97 21.11
CA ILE A 170 -11.79 -20.27 20.42
C ILE A 170 -10.84 -21.29 21.04
N ALA A 171 -9.62 -20.89 21.41
CA ALA A 171 -8.68 -21.77 22.08
C ALA A 171 -9.18 -22.22 23.46
N LEU A 172 -9.80 -21.32 24.22
CA LEU A 172 -10.44 -21.61 25.50
C LEU A 172 -11.64 -22.55 25.35
N ASP A 173 -12.51 -22.31 24.36
CA ASP A 173 -13.65 -23.20 24.09
C ASP A 173 -13.18 -24.62 23.76
N ARG A 174 -12.14 -24.75 22.93
CA ARG A 174 -11.51 -26.04 22.62
C ARG A 174 -10.95 -26.72 23.86
N SER A 175 -10.26 -25.99 24.75
CA SER A 175 -9.68 -26.56 25.96
C SER A 175 -10.75 -26.98 26.96
N CYS A 176 -11.82 -26.20 27.13
CA CYS A 176 -13.01 -26.57 27.89
C CYS A 176 -13.65 -27.84 27.33
N GLY A 177 -13.82 -27.94 26.00
CA GLY A 177 -14.36 -29.14 25.35
C GLY A 177 -13.49 -30.39 25.58
N VAL A 178 -12.17 -30.25 25.60
CA VAL A 178 -11.26 -31.35 25.98
C VAL A 178 -11.44 -31.73 27.45
N GLY A 179 -11.52 -30.75 28.36
CA GLY A 179 -11.74 -30.99 29.78
C GLY A 179 -13.07 -31.69 30.08
N LEU A 180 -14.16 -31.27 29.42
CA LEU A 180 -15.48 -31.88 29.55
C LEU A 180 -15.50 -33.33 29.06
N ARG A 181 -14.87 -33.63 27.91
CA ARG A 181 -14.72 -35.02 27.43
C ARG A 181 -13.89 -35.88 28.39
N GLY A 182 -12.85 -35.30 29.00
CA GLY A 182 -12.08 -35.99 30.04
C GLY A 182 -12.93 -36.33 31.28
N LEU A 183 -13.76 -35.39 31.73
CA LEU A 183 -14.71 -35.62 32.83
C LEU A 183 -15.77 -36.67 32.49
N GLU A 184 -16.28 -36.66 31.25
CA GLU A 184 -17.21 -37.68 30.76
C GLU A 184 -16.59 -39.08 30.83
N GLY A 185 -15.33 -39.23 30.44
CA GLY A 185 -14.57 -40.48 30.59
C GLY A 185 -14.46 -40.94 32.04
N LEU A 186 -14.04 -40.05 32.95
CA LEU A 186 -13.92 -40.35 34.38
C LEU A 186 -15.27 -40.73 35.02
N LEU A 187 -16.36 -40.06 34.63
CA LEU A 187 -17.70 -40.41 35.08
C LEU A 187 -18.12 -41.78 34.57
N GLY A 188 -17.79 -42.12 33.32
CA GLY A 188 -17.99 -43.45 32.76
C GLY A 188 -17.25 -44.54 33.54
N GLU A 189 -15.98 -44.32 33.87
CA GLU A 189 -15.16 -45.24 34.67
C GLU A 189 -15.72 -45.42 36.10
N ALA A 190 -16.08 -44.31 36.76
CA ALA A 190 -16.69 -44.34 38.09
C ALA A 190 -18.04 -45.08 38.09
N HIS A 191 -18.84 -44.90 37.03
CA HIS A 191 -20.09 -45.63 36.87
C HIS A 191 -19.86 -47.14 36.71
N GLY A 192 -18.92 -47.54 35.85
CA GLY A 192 -18.57 -48.96 35.69
C GLY A 192 -18.09 -49.61 36.99
N SER A 193 -17.21 -48.92 37.75
CA SER A 193 -16.75 -49.41 39.05
C SER A 193 -17.90 -49.58 40.06
N LEU A 194 -18.88 -48.67 40.05
CA LEU A 194 -20.06 -48.78 40.89
C LEU A 194 -20.93 -49.99 40.50
N GLU A 195 -21.09 -50.27 39.20
CA GLU A 195 -21.82 -51.43 38.70
C GLU A 195 -21.14 -52.76 39.10
N ASP A 196 -19.81 -52.82 39.01
CA ASP A 196 -19.03 -53.98 39.45
C ASP A 196 -19.22 -54.25 40.95
N GLU A 197 -19.16 -53.19 41.77
CA GLU A 197 -19.37 -53.29 43.22
C GLU A 197 -20.81 -53.71 43.56
N ARG A 198 -21.81 -53.20 42.83
CA ARG A 198 -23.21 -53.65 42.96
C ARG A 198 -23.34 -55.14 42.64
N THR A 199 -22.70 -55.59 41.57
CA THR A 199 -22.68 -57.01 41.15
C THR A 199 -22.05 -57.89 42.22
N ARG A 200 -20.90 -57.48 42.77
CA ARG A 200 -20.21 -58.18 43.86
C ARG A 200 -21.06 -58.28 45.12
N ARG A 201 -21.74 -57.19 45.52
CA ARG A 201 -22.68 -57.21 46.66
C ARG A 201 -23.86 -58.15 46.43
N CYS A 202 -24.42 -58.17 45.23
CA CYS A 202 -25.49 -59.11 44.87
C CYS A 202 -25.03 -60.57 44.97
N ALA A 203 -23.83 -60.88 44.47
CA ALA A 203 -23.23 -62.22 44.59
C ALA A 203 -23.01 -62.61 46.05
N MET A 204 -22.45 -61.71 46.88
CA MET A 204 -22.23 -61.95 48.30
C MET A 204 -23.55 -62.18 49.06
N ARG A 205 -24.59 -61.38 48.78
CA ARG A 205 -25.94 -61.59 49.35
C ARG A 205 -26.58 -62.91 48.92
N ARG A 206 -26.23 -63.44 47.74
CA ARG A 206 -26.69 -64.77 47.30
C ARG A 206 -25.96 -65.86 48.09
N ALA A 207 -24.64 -65.79 48.18
CA ALA A 207 -23.82 -66.74 48.95
C ALA A 207 -24.23 -66.78 50.43
N ILE A 208 -24.53 -65.62 51.04
CA ILE A 208 -25.06 -65.57 52.42
C ILE A 208 -26.38 -66.33 52.53
N ARG A 209 -27.29 -66.19 51.58
CA ARG A 209 -28.58 -66.90 51.59
C ARG A 209 -28.39 -68.41 51.45
N GLU A 210 -27.56 -68.85 50.52
CA GLU A 210 -27.22 -70.27 50.33
C GLU A 210 -26.54 -70.87 51.58
N LEU A 211 -25.67 -70.10 52.24
CA LEU A 211 -25.05 -70.51 53.50
C LEU A 211 -26.09 -70.65 54.62
N VAL A 212 -27.01 -69.69 54.75
CA VAL A 212 -28.11 -69.75 55.72
C VAL A 212 -29.01 -70.95 55.44
N GLU A 213 -29.39 -71.21 54.20
CA GLU A 213 -30.17 -72.39 53.81
C GLU A 213 -29.44 -73.68 54.19
N SER A 214 -28.15 -73.75 53.90
CA SER A 214 -27.30 -74.91 54.25
C SER A 214 -27.22 -75.13 55.77
N LEU A 215 -27.08 -74.06 56.56
CA LEU A 215 -27.10 -74.10 58.02
C LEU A 215 -28.47 -74.55 58.54
N THR A 216 -29.57 -74.01 58.02
CA THR A 216 -30.93 -74.44 58.41
C THR A 216 -31.20 -75.90 58.06
N SER A 217 -30.67 -76.40 56.94
CA SER A 217 -30.75 -77.82 56.59
C SER A 217 -29.94 -78.68 57.56
N LEU A 218 -28.74 -78.23 57.95
CA LEU A 218 -27.91 -78.91 58.93
C LEU A 218 -28.59 -78.97 60.31
N ASP A 219 -29.16 -77.86 60.77
CA ASP A 219 -29.95 -77.80 62.01
C ASP A 219 -31.16 -78.76 61.95
N GLY A 220 -31.80 -78.88 60.78
CA GLY A 220 -32.85 -79.86 60.54
C GLY A 220 -32.36 -81.30 60.66
N HIS A 221 -31.20 -81.63 60.08
CA HIS A 221 -30.58 -82.95 60.22
C HIS A 221 -30.16 -83.25 61.67
N LEU A 222 -29.59 -82.28 62.38
CA LEU A 222 -29.22 -82.43 63.79
C LEU A 222 -30.47 -82.67 64.65
N SER A 223 -31.53 -81.88 64.45
CA SER A 223 -32.81 -82.05 65.16
C SER A 223 -33.43 -83.43 64.90
N ALA A 224 -33.32 -83.95 63.67
CA ALA A 224 -33.78 -85.30 63.33
C ALA A 224 -32.95 -86.39 64.03
N LEU A 225 -31.61 -86.24 64.05
CA LEU A 225 -30.72 -87.16 64.77
C LEU A 225 -30.99 -87.15 66.28
N GLU A 226 -31.17 -85.98 66.89
CA GLU A 226 -31.54 -85.85 68.31
C GLU A 226 -32.88 -86.53 68.59
N SER A 227 -33.86 -86.40 67.68
CA SER A 227 -35.16 -87.07 67.79
C SER A 227 -35.05 -88.59 67.68
N ASP A 228 -34.25 -89.09 66.75
CA ASP A 228 -34.00 -90.53 66.59
C ASP A 228 -33.20 -91.10 67.76
N GLU A 229 -32.23 -90.36 68.31
CA GLU A 229 -31.54 -90.73 69.54
C GLU A 229 -32.50 -90.78 70.74
N ALA A 230 -33.39 -89.80 70.88
CA ALA A 230 -34.43 -89.81 71.92
C ALA A 230 -35.34 -91.05 71.77
N ARG A 231 -35.72 -91.41 70.54
CA ARG A 231 -36.51 -92.62 70.25
C ARG A 231 -35.75 -93.89 70.62
N LEU A 232 -34.48 -94.02 70.24
CA LEU A 232 -33.67 -95.18 70.58
C LEU A 232 -33.51 -95.32 72.11
N ARG A 233 -33.31 -94.21 72.83
CA ARG A 233 -33.29 -94.20 74.31
C ARG A 233 -34.62 -94.62 74.94
N THR A 234 -35.77 -94.33 74.30
CA THR A 234 -37.07 -94.84 74.77
C THR A 234 -37.27 -96.34 74.48
N VAL A 235 -36.61 -96.89 73.46
CA VAL A 235 -36.63 -98.34 73.15
C VAL A 235 -35.68 -99.12 74.06
N GLU A 236 -34.58 -98.51 74.53
CA GLU A 236 -33.63 -99.11 75.47
C GLU A 236 -34.06 -99.02 76.95
N GLN A 237 -35.18 -98.37 77.28
CA GLN A 237 -35.84 -98.61 78.57
C GLN A 237 -36.64 -99.91 78.46
N PRO A 238 -36.18 -101.02 79.07
CA PRO A 238 -36.97 -102.23 79.08
C PRO A 238 -38.26 -101.94 79.84
N SER A 239 -39.36 -102.49 79.34
CA SER A 239 -40.62 -102.66 80.05
C SER A 239 -40.39 -103.44 81.35
N GLU A 240 -39.86 -102.79 82.38
CA GLU A 240 -39.95 -103.24 83.78
C GLU A 240 -41.30 -102.81 84.41
N ARG A 241 -42.23 -102.29 83.61
CA ARG A 241 -43.60 -101.99 84.05
C ARG A 241 -44.62 -102.81 83.27
N ASN A 242 -44.60 -104.11 83.51
CA ASN A 242 -45.84 -104.87 83.71
C ASN A 242 -45.69 -105.66 85.01
N SER A 243 -45.67 -104.88 86.09
CA SER A 243 -46.04 -105.33 87.42
C SER A 243 -47.50 -105.79 87.38
N GLU A 244 -47.75 -106.98 87.94
CA GLU A 244 -48.70 -107.09 89.07
C GLU A 244 -50.05 -106.37 88.88
N SER A 245 -51.00 -106.99 88.17
CA SER A 245 -52.42 -106.72 88.43
C SER A 245 -53.34 -107.81 87.88
N SER A 246 -53.36 -108.97 88.53
CA SER A 246 -54.61 -109.57 89.01
C SER A 246 -54.28 -110.83 89.78
N MET A 247 -54.92 -110.88 90.95
CA MET A 247 -55.06 -111.99 91.88
C MET A 247 -55.31 -113.34 91.21
#